data_AF-A0A931BD55-F1
#
_entry.id   AF-A0A931BD55-F1
#
_cell.length_a   1.000
_cell.length_b   1.000
_cell.length_c   1.000
_cell.angle_alpha   90.00
_cell.angle_beta   90.00
_cell.angle_gamma   90.00
#
_symmetry.space_group_name_H-M   'P 1'
#
loop_
_entity.id
_entity.type
_entity.pdbx_description
1 polymer ?
#
loop_
_entity_poly.entity_id
_entity_poly.type
_entity_poly.pdbx_seq_one_letter_code
_entity_poly.pdbx_strand_id
1 'polypeptide(L)'
;MLYGYSAPVAYDVAFDTGRAVDYRPVLLRKYINDDELPGFSAVVQPWGPFSDSTTVHVSKAYYRRLRPGSRVRVRLMPGALGVPWFKVME
;
A
#
# COMPACT_ATOMS: atom_id res chain seq x y z
N MET A 1 35.50 15.14 -2.37
CA MET A 1 34.24 14.78 -3.05
C MET A 1 33.18 14.59 -1.97
N LEU A 2 32.15 15.44 -1.99
CA LEU A 2 31.14 15.56 -0.93
C LEU A 2 30.12 14.41 -0.95
N TYR A 3 29.92 13.83 0.24
CA TYR A 3 28.68 13.30 0.83
C TYR A 3 27.71 12.44 0.00
N GLY A 4 27.77 11.13 0.24
CA GLY A 4 26.61 10.25 0.20
C GLY A 4 26.16 9.93 1.64
N TYR A 5 25.49 10.87 2.32
CA TYR A 5 24.74 10.54 3.53
C TYR A 5 23.47 9.79 3.11
N SER A 6 23.55 8.47 3.00
CA SER A 6 22.35 7.64 3.08
C SER A 6 21.93 7.62 4.54
N ALA A 7 21.01 8.51 4.91
CA ALA A 7 20.31 8.48 6.20
C ALA A 7 19.02 7.65 6.04
N PRO A 8 19.00 6.35 6.36
CA PRO A 8 17.75 5.66 6.62
C PRO A 8 17.29 6.03 8.04
N VAL A 9 16.99 7.31 8.30
CA VAL A 9 16.49 7.75 9.62
C VAL A 9 15.16 8.46 9.43
N ALA A 10 14.10 7.67 9.27
CA ALA A 10 12.72 8.09 9.51
C ALA A 10 11.74 6.91 9.65
N TYR A 11 12.16 5.73 10.11
CA TYR A 11 11.26 4.57 10.20
C TYR A 11 10.59 4.37 11.57
N ASP A 12 11.05 5.04 12.65
CA ASP A 12 10.49 4.80 14.00
C ASP A 12 9.45 5.81 14.49
N VAL A 13 9.42 7.05 13.97
CA VAL A 13 8.55 8.09 14.57
C VAL A 13 7.08 7.95 14.16
N ALA A 14 6.79 7.32 13.01
CA ALA A 14 5.40 7.12 12.57
C ALA A 14 4.69 5.93 13.23
N PHE A 15 5.44 4.99 13.82
CA PHE A 15 4.88 3.81 14.48
C PHE A 15 4.49 4.04 15.95
N ASP A 16 5.02 5.08 16.60
CA ASP A 16 4.78 5.34 18.03
C ASP A 16 3.37 5.93 18.30
N THR A 17 2.73 6.52 17.30
CA THR A 17 1.34 6.97 17.41
C THR A 17 0.41 5.93 16.84
N GLY A 18 -0.24 5.13 17.68
CA GLY A 18 -1.22 4.07 17.35
C GLY A 18 -2.51 4.53 16.64
N ARG A 19 -2.40 5.47 15.71
CA ARG A 19 -3.50 6.05 14.95
C ARG A 19 -3.43 5.52 13.52
N ALA A 20 -4.53 4.96 13.04
CA ALA A 20 -4.63 4.52 11.65
C ALA A 20 -4.37 5.70 10.70
N VAL A 21 -3.51 5.50 9.71
CA VAL A 21 -3.14 6.53 8.73
C VAL A 21 -3.70 6.17 7.36
N ASP A 22 -4.44 7.10 6.76
CA ASP A 22 -5.00 6.94 5.42
C ASP A 22 -4.02 7.44 4.36
N TYR A 23 -3.56 6.52 3.51
CA TYR A 23 -2.75 6.82 2.33
C TYR A 23 -3.59 6.74 1.06
N ARG A 24 -3.14 7.44 0.01
CA ARG A 24 -3.81 7.47 -1.29
C ARG A 24 -2.85 7.18 -2.45
N PRO A 25 -2.19 6.01 -2.47
CA PRO A 25 -1.26 5.68 -3.55
C PRO A 25 -1.96 5.61 -4.90
N VAL A 26 -1.18 5.89 -5.96
CA VAL A 26 -1.66 5.79 -7.34
C VAL A 26 -1.60 4.32 -7.78
N LEU A 27 -2.67 3.85 -8.41
CA LEU A 27 -2.71 2.54 -9.05
C LEU A 27 -1.81 2.54 -10.28
N LEU A 28 -0.77 1.72 -10.25
CA LEU A 28 0.14 1.54 -11.38
C LEU A 28 -0.45 0.60 -12.42
N ARG A 29 -0.88 -0.59 -11.98
CA ARG A 29 -1.48 -1.61 -12.83
C ARG A 29 -2.43 -2.47 -12.02
N LYS A 30 -3.27 -3.23 -12.72
CA LYS A 30 -4.17 -4.21 -12.10
C LYS A 30 -4.16 -5.47 -12.95
N TYR A 31 -4.25 -6.62 -12.32
CA TYR A 31 -4.24 -7.92 -12.97
C TYR A 31 -5.15 -8.89 -12.22
N ILE A 32 -5.63 -9.91 -12.93
CA ILE A 32 -6.41 -11.00 -12.36
C ILE A 32 -5.44 -12.16 -12.22
N ASN A 33 -5.38 -12.75 -11.04
CA ASN A 33 -4.75 -14.05 -10.86
C ASN A 33 -5.82 -15.11 -11.11
N ASP A 34 -5.61 -15.95 -12.13
CA ASP A 34 -6.50 -17.06 -12.49
C ASP A 34 -6.10 -18.38 -11.80
N ASP A 35 -5.50 -18.31 -10.61
CA ASP A 35 -5.28 -19.47 -9.75
C ASP A 35 -6.62 -20.02 -9.21
N GLU A 36 -6.57 -21.07 -8.38
CA GLU A 36 -7.71 -21.84 -7.82
C GLU A 36 -8.88 -20.97 -7.28
N LEU A 37 -8.61 -19.71 -6.92
CA LEU A 37 -9.62 -18.67 -6.71
C LEU A 37 -9.26 -17.40 -7.51
N PRO A 38 -10.12 -16.92 -8.43
CA PRO A 38 -9.84 -15.72 -9.20
C PRO A 38 -9.73 -14.49 -8.28
N GLY A 39 -8.49 -14.06 -8.04
CA GLY A 39 -8.14 -12.95 -7.16
C GLY A 39 -7.94 -11.67 -7.96
N PHE A 40 -8.66 -10.60 -7.59
CA PHE A 40 -8.46 -9.28 -8.20
C PHE A 40 -7.32 -8.56 -7.50
N SER A 41 -6.22 -8.37 -8.22
CA SER A 41 -4.99 -7.79 -7.69
C SER A 41 -4.71 -6.43 -8.33
N ALA A 42 -4.27 -5.48 -7.50
CA ALA A 42 -3.97 -4.11 -7.88
C ALA A 42 -2.58 -3.74 -7.37
N VAL A 43 -1.69 -3.27 -8.25
CA VAL A 43 -0.36 -2.79 -7.86
C VAL A 43 -0.41 -1.29 -7.71
N VAL A 44 -0.02 -0.81 -6.53
CA VAL A 44 0.02 0.61 -6.22
C VAL A 44 1.46 1.11 -6.07
N GLN A 45 1.67 2.41 -6.29
CA GLN A 45 2.96 3.07 -6.04
C GLN A 45 3.41 2.91 -4.59
N PRO A 46 4.73 2.99 -4.31
CA PRO A 46 5.27 3.07 -2.96
C PRO A 46 4.52 4.08 -2.08
N TRP A 47 4.25 3.73 -0.84
CA TRP A 47 3.43 4.52 0.07
C TRP A 47 3.69 4.19 1.54
N GLY A 48 3.61 5.21 2.40
CA GLY A 48 3.83 5.04 3.84
C GLY A 48 5.17 4.31 4.11
N PRO A 49 5.17 3.21 4.90
CA PRO A 49 6.37 2.43 5.18
C PRO A 49 6.80 1.50 4.03
N PHE A 50 5.99 1.35 2.98
CA PHE A 50 6.27 0.48 1.84
C PHE A 50 7.02 1.25 0.76
N SER A 51 8.35 1.08 0.71
CA SER A 51 9.23 1.74 -0.27
C SER A 51 9.11 1.16 -1.69
N ASP A 52 8.54 -0.03 -1.82
CA ASP A 52 8.33 -0.72 -3.09
C ASP A 52 6.85 -0.73 -3.49
N SER A 53 6.60 -0.99 -4.79
CA SER A 53 5.24 -1.15 -5.29
C SER A 53 4.55 -2.32 -4.58
N THR A 54 3.41 -2.05 -3.96
CA THR A 54 2.68 -3.05 -3.18
C THR A 54 1.52 -3.62 -3.98
N THR A 55 1.35 -4.95 -3.96
CA THR A 55 0.15 -5.59 -4.49
C THR A 55 -0.93 -5.61 -3.40
N VAL A 56 -2.12 -5.11 -3.74
CA VAL A 56 -3.29 -5.10 -2.87
C VAL A 56 -4.40 -5.92 -3.51
N HIS A 57 -5.07 -6.73 -2.69
CA HIS A 57 -6.27 -7.45 -3.11
C HIS A 57 -7.50 -6.58 -2.91
N VAL A 58 -8.38 -6.58 -3.90
CA VAL A 58 -9.60 -5.77 -3.92
C VAL A 58 -10.80 -6.61 -4.32
N SER A 59 -12.01 -6.18 -4.01
CA SER A 59 -13.19 -6.85 -4.55
C SER A 59 -13.30 -6.68 -6.06
N LYS A 60 -14.06 -7.59 -6.70
CA LYS A 60 -14.44 -7.49 -8.11
C LYS A 60 -15.12 -6.17 -8.45
N ALA A 61 -15.98 -5.66 -7.57
CA ALA A 61 -16.72 -4.43 -7.78
C ALA A 61 -15.77 -3.23 -7.81
N TYR A 62 -14.84 -3.17 -6.87
CA TYR A 62 -13.84 -2.11 -6.80
C TYR A 62 -12.84 -2.20 -7.97
N TYR A 63 -12.36 -3.39 -8.29
CA TYR A 63 -11.48 -3.64 -9.44
C TYR A 63 -12.04 -3.14 -10.77
N ARG A 64 -13.35 -3.33 -11.01
CA ARG A 64 -14.02 -2.85 -12.23
C ARG A 64 -14.08 -1.33 -12.32
N ARG A 65 -14.16 -0.64 -11.18
CA ARG A 65 -14.18 0.83 -11.11
C ARG A 65 -12.78 1.44 -11.19
N LEU A 66 -11.77 0.72 -10.70
CA LEU A 66 -10.38 1.15 -10.73
C LEU A 66 -9.82 1.24 -12.16
N ARG A 67 -9.14 2.35 -12.44
CA ARG A 67 -8.33 2.54 -13.66
C ARG A 67 -6.88 2.80 -13.28
N PRO A 68 -5.88 2.33 -14.05
CA PRO A 68 -4.50 2.78 -13.87
C PRO A 68 -4.45 4.31 -13.81
N GLY A 69 -3.67 4.87 -12.88
CA GLY A 69 -3.64 6.30 -12.56
C GLY A 69 -4.67 6.75 -11.51
N SER A 70 -5.64 5.90 -11.12
CA SER A 70 -6.58 6.22 -10.04
C SER A 70 -5.89 6.18 -8.68
N ARG A 71 -6.35 7.00 -7.74
CA ARG A 71 -5.88 6.95 -6.34
C ARG A 71 -6.68 5.93 -5.56
N VAL A 72 -6.00 4.93 -5.01
CA VAL A 72 -6.59 3.91 -4.15
C VAL A 72 -6.46 4.39 -2.71
N ARG A 73 -7.53 4.37 -1.92
CA ARG A 73 -7.43 4.71 -0.50
C ARG A 73 -7.05 3.46 0.29
N VAL A 74 -5.93 3.52 0.99
CA VAL A 74 -5.41 2.43 1.81
C VAL A 74 -5.23 2.93 3.24
N ARG A 75 -5.80 2.22 4.20
CA ARG A 75 -5.68 2.53 5.62
C ARG A 75 -4.62 1.64 6.24
N LEU A 76 -3.52 2.25 6.69
CA LEU A 76 -2.50 1.59 7.49
C LEU A 76 -3.00 1.51 8.93
N MET A 77 -3.06 0.31 9.47
CA MET A 77 -3.50 0.09 10.84
C MET A 77 -2.29 -0.17 11.73
N PRO A 78 -2.29 0.32 12.98
CA PRO A 78 -1.26 -0.05 13.95
C PRO A 78 -1.37 -1.56 14.21
N GLY A 79 -0.37 -2.32 13.77
CA GLY A 79 -0.29 -3.75 14.04
C GLY A 79 -0.04 -4.01 15.51
N ALA A 80 -0.83 -4.87 16.13
CA ALA A 80 -0.64 -5.28 17.53
C ALA A 80 0.67 -6.08 17.76
N LEU A 81 1.36 -6.48 16.69
CA LEU A 81 2.58 -7.30 16.71
C LEU A 81 3.75 -6.64 15.95
N GLY A 82 3.71 -5.33 15.70
CA GLY A 82 4.78 -4.63 14.97
C GLY A 82 4.83 -4.91 13.45
N VAL A 83 3.95 -5.78 12.92
CA VAL A 83 3.80 -5.99 11.48
C VAL A 83 2.78 -4.99 10.93
N PRO A 84 3.18 -4.07 10.03
CA PRO A 84 2.26 -3.14 9.39
C PRO A 84 1.28 -3.91 8.50
N TRP A 85 -0.01 -3.88 8.87
CA TRP A 85 -1.08 -4.40 8.03
C TRP A 85 -1.95 -3.25 7.55
N PHE A 86 -2.53 -3.43 6.38
CA PHE A 86 -3.32 -2.39 5.74
C PHE A 86 -4.62 -2.94 5.21
N LYS A 87 -5.60 -2.05 5.08
CA LYS A 87 -6.91 -2.35 4.51
C LYS A 87 -7.21 -1.41 3.35
N VAL A 88 -7.60 -1.96 2.21
CA VAL A 88 -8.11 -1.14 1.12
C VAL A 88 -9.51 -0.66 1.49
N MET A 89 -9.73 0.66 1.36
CA MET A 89 -11.03 1.27 1.59
C MET A 89 -11.75 1.33 0.25
N GLU A 90 -12.57 0.30 0.00
CA GLU A 90 -13.38 0.14 -1.21
C GLU A 90 -14.81 0.71 -1.14
#